data_AF-A0A959X6C5-F1
#
_entry.id   AF-A0A959X6C5-F1
#
_cell.length_a   1.000
_cell.length_b   1.000
_cell.length_c   1.000
_cell.angle_alpha   90.00
_cell.angle_beta   90.00
_cell.angle_gamma   90.00
#
_symmetry.space_group_name_H-M   'P 1'
#
loop_
_entity.id
_entity.type
_entity.pdbx_description
1 polymer ?
#
loop_
_entity_poly.entity_id
_entity_poly.type
_entity_poly.pdbx_seq_one_letter_code
_entity_poly.pdbx_strand_id
1 'polypeptide(L)'
;QIFDITLDEALAIYAQPKTRGRAAAAAPLKEFGPDPVSAKPVVLKSGRFGPYVTDGETNATLRRDDDPATVAPERAFELLAEKRAKGPAPKRTTKRAPAKRATTTKRATTKAAPKA
;
A
#
# COMPACT_ATOMS: atom_id res chain seq x y z
N GLN A 1 -1.95 5.02 20.92
CA GLN A 1 -1.42 4.11 21.96
C GLN A 1 -1.67 2.68 21.48
N ILE A 2 -0.61 1.87 21.40
CA ILE A 2 -0.69 0.47 20.91
C ILE A 2 -0.54 -0.54 22.08
N PHE A 3 -0.02 -0.09 23.23
CA PHE A 3 0.42 -0.98 24.31
C PHE A 3 -0.51 -1.02 25.53
N ASP A 4 -1.57 -0.20 25.58
CA ASP A 4 -2.40 0.01 26.78
C ASP A 4 -3.86 -0.47 26.62
N ILE A 5 -4.18 -1.24 25.57
CA ILE A 5 -5.56 -1.72 25.35
C ILE A 5 -5.89 -2.86 26.32
N THR A 6 -6.96 -2.69 27.09
CA THR A 6 -7.50 -3.70 28.01
C THR A 6 -8.40 -4.72 27.29
N LEU A 7 -8.72 -5.86 27.93
CA LEU A 7 -9.56 -6.91 27.35
C LEU A 7 -10.96 -6.40 26.98
N ASP A 8 -11.57 -5.61 27.87
CA ASP A 8 -12.92 -5.08 27.68
C ASP A 8 -12.97 -4.07 26.53
N GLU A 9 -11.95 -3.22 26.42
CA GLU A 9 -11.80 -2.30 25.28
C GLU A 9 -11.59 -3.04 23.96
N ALA A 10 -10.81 -4.13 23.97
CA ALA A 10 -10.62 -4.97 22.79
C ALA A 10 -11.93 -5.60 22.33
N LEU A 11 -12.74 -6.13 23.26
CA LEU A 11 -14.07 -6.68 22.96
C LEU A 11 -15.01 -5.63 22.40
N ALA A 12 -14.99 -4.41 22.94
CA ALA A 12 -15.78 -3.29 22.43
C ALA A 12 -15.37 -2.92 20.98
N ILE A 13 -14.07 -2.90 20.67
CA ILE A 13 -13.56 -2.65 19.31
C ILE A 13 -13.99 -3.77 18.34
N TYR A 14 -13.98 -5.03 18.78
CA TYR A 14 -14.41 -6.16 17.94
C TYR A 14 -15.93 -6.20 17.69
N ALA A 15 -16.73 -5.68 18.61
CA ALA A 15 -18.17 -5.56 18.45
C ALA A 15 -18.57 -4.44 17.46
N GLN A 16 -17.69 -3.46 17.22
CA GLN A 16 -17.94 -2.43 16.22
C GLN A 16 -17.98 -3.05 14.82
N PRO A 17 -18.91 -2.61 13.95
CA PRO A 17 -18.93 -3.05 12.56
C PRO A 17 -17.60 -2.67 11.89
N LYS A 18 -17.05 -3.58 11.09
CA LYS A 18 -15.76 -3.37 10.41
C LYS A 18 -15.87 -2.17 9.44
N THR A 19 -15.45 -1.00 9.90
CA THR A 19 -15.38 0.23 9.10
C THR A 19 -14.14 0.28 8.21
N ARG A 20 -13.12 -0.56 8.47
CA ARG A 20 -11.90 -0.68 7.65
C ARG A 20 -12.14 -1.49 6.37
N GLY A 21 -13.10 -1.05 5.56
CA GLY A 21 -13.18 -1.41 4.15
C GLY A 21 -12.24 -0.53 3.32
N ARG A 22 -12.05 -0.89 2.03
CA ARG A 22 -11.37 -0.02 1.07
C ARG A 22 -12.06 1.34 1.11
N ALA A 23 -11.35 2.39 1.53
CA ALA A 23 -11.87 3.75 1.49
C ALA A 23 -12.43 4.02 0.08
N ALA A 24 -13.61 4.64 0.01
CA ALA A 24 -14.19 5.06 -1.25
C ALA A 24 -13.14 5.85 -2.05
N ALA A 25 -13.09 5.62 -3.36
CA ALA A 25 -12.13 6.30 -4.20
C ALA A 25 -12.32 7.82 -4.03
N ALA A 26 -11.28 8.52 -3.59
CA ALA A 26 -11.30 9.97 -3.51
C ALA A 26 -11.64 10.54 -4.90
N ALA A 27 -12.46 11.59 -4.92
CA ALA A 27 -12.82 12.27 -6.16
C ALA A 27 -11.56 12.68 -6.94
N PRO A 28 -11.59 12.66 -8.29
CA PRO A 28 -10.48 13.15 -9.09
C PRO A 28 -10.12 14.58 -8.69
N LEU A 29 -8.83 14.82 -8.44
CA LEU A 29 -8.31 16.14 -8.09
C LEU A 29 -8.27 17.06 -9.31
N LYS A 30 -7.99 16.51 -10.50
CA LYS A 30 -7.89 17.26 -11.76
C LYS A 30 -8.06 16.35 -12.97
N GLU A 31 -8.65 16.86 -14.04
CA GLU A 31 -8.78 16.15 -15.32
C GLU A 31 -7.97 16.89 -16.38
N PHE A 32 -7.15 16.17 -17.15
CA PHE A 32 -6.23 16.75 -18.14
C PHE A 32 -6.66 16.49 -19.59
N GLY A 33 -7.73 15.73 -19.80
CA GLY A 33 -8.23 15.38 -21.13
C GLY A 33 -7.53 14.15 -21.73
N PRO A 34 -7.76 13.87 -23.04
CA PRO A 34 -7.21 12.70 -23.70
C PRO A 34 -5.71 12.84 -23.94
N ASP A 35 -4.94 11.82 -23.58
CA ASP A 35 -3.51 11.74 -23.87
C ASP A 35 -3.25 11.53 -25.37
N PRO A 36 -2.32 12.28 -26.00
CA PRO A 36 -2.02 12.15 -27.43
C PRO A 36 -1.54 10.75 -27.86
N VAL A 37 -0.98 9.95 -26.95
CA VAL A 37 -0.45 8.61 -27.28
C VAL A 37 -1.49 7.52 -27.10
N SER A 38 -2.28 7.59 -26.02
CA SER A 38 -3.24 6.53 -25.66
C SER A 38 -4.69 6.85 -26.04
N ALA A 39 -5.00 8.11 -26.40
CA ALA A 39 -6.34 8.65 -26.61
C ALA A 39 -7.30 8.46 -25.41
N LYS A 40 -6.77 8.08 -24.24
CA LYS A 40 -7.55 7.81 -23.03
C LYS A 40 -7.65 9.04 -22.14
N PRO A 41 -8.76 9.22 -21.40
CA PRO A 41 -8.93 10.35 -20.49
C PRO A 41 -7.95 10.25 -19.32
N VAL A 42 -7.12 11.27 -19.16
CA VAL A 42 -6.12 11.34 -18.09
C VAL A 42 -6.67 12.13 -16.91
N VAL A 43 -6.60 11.53 -15.73
CA VAL A 43 -7.09 12.11 -14.48
C VAL A 43 -6.06 11.98 -13.35
N LEU A 44 -6.00 13.00 -12.51
CA LEU A 44 -5.18 13.07 -11.30
C LEU A 44 -6.05 12.66 -10.11
N LYS A 45 -5.57 11.70 -9.32
CA LYS A 45 -6.28 11.17 -8.14
C LYS A 45 -5.37 11.15 -6.92
N SER A 46 -5.96 11.28 -5.74
CA SER A 46 -5.26 11.05 -4.47
C SER A 46 -5.35 9.57 -4.07
N GLY A 47 -4.21 8.91 -3.89
CA GLY A 47 -4.12 7.48 -3.54
C GLY A 47 -3.37 7.22 -2.24
N ARG A 48 -3.35 5.96 -1.79
CA ARG A 48 -2.64 5.55 -0.56
C ARG A 48 -1.13 5.88 -0.58
N PHE A 49 -0.55 5.94 -1.76
CA PHE A 49 0.88 6.21 -1.96
C PHE A 49 1.16 7.66 -2.38
N GLY A 50 0.15 8.53 -2.28
CA GLY A 50 0.21 9.92 -2.73
C GLY A 50 -0.55 10.17 -4.04
N PRO A 51 -0.47 11.41 -4.57
CA PRO A 51 -1.10 11.80 -5.82
C PRO A 51 -0.54 11.01 -7.02
N TYR A 52 -1.43 10.59 -7.92
CA TYR A 52 -1.05 9.86 -9.12
C TYR A 52 -1.94 10.24 -10.31
N VAL A 53 -1.36 10.14 -11.50
CA VAL A 53 -2.02 10.31 -12.78
C VAL A 53 -2.39 8.94 -13.33
N THR A 54 -3.58 8.82 -13.89
CA THR A 54 -4.08 7.58 -14.49
C THR A 54 -4.82 7.87 -15.79
N ASP A 55 -4.58 7.04 -16.80
CA ASP A 55 -5.34 6.96 -18.05
C ASP A 55 -6.38 5.80 -18.00
N GLY A 56 -6.56 5.18 -16.83
CA GLY A 56 -7.38 3.99 -16.60
C GLY A 56 -6.62 2.66 -16.69
N GLU A 57 -5.47 2.60 -17.37
CA GLU A 57 -4.67 1.39 -17.54
C GLU A 57 -3.29 1.52 -16.87
N THR A 58 -2.56 2.58 -17.24
CA THR A 58 -1.27 2.97 -16.71
C THR A 58 -1.45 3.95 -15.55
N ASN A 59 -0.71 3.72 -14.47
CA ASN A 59 -0.73 4.59 -13.30
C ASN A 59 0.70 5.11 -13.01
N ALA A 60 0.84 6.43 -13.02
CA ALA A 60 2.09 7.14 -12.76
C ALA A 60 1.96 7.99 -11.48
N THR A 61 2.82 7.75 -10.50
CA THR A 61 2.85 8.55 -9.27
C THR A 61 3.54 9.89 -9.57
N LEU A 62 2.98 10.99 -9.06
CA LEU A 62 3.60 12.30 -9.15
C LEU A 62 4.93 12.32 -8.36
N ARG A 63 5.93 13.04 -8.88
CA ARG A 63 7.20 13.18 -8.15
C ARG A 63 7.01 14.15 -6.98
N ARG A 64 7.97 14.16 -6.06
CA ARG A 64 7.93 15.01 -4.86
C ARG A 64 7.90 16.51 -5.19
N ASP A 65 8.50 16.88 -6.31
CA ASP A 65 8.64 18.26 -6.76
C ASP A 65 7.41 18.75 -7.55
N ASP A 66 6.54 17.82 -7.98
CA ASP A 66 5.33 18.14 -8.72
C ASP A 66 4.17 18.41 -7.74
N ASP A 67 3.60 19.61 -7.77
CA ASP A 67 2.42 19.94 -6.95
C ASP A 67 1.12 19.51 -7.65
N PRO A 68 0.30 18.63 -7.04
CA PRO A 68 -0.93 18.11 -7.66
C PRO A 68 -1.95 19.18 -8.08
N ALA A 69 -1.91 20.38 -7.50
CA ALA A 69 -2.81 21.48 -7.89
C ALA A 69 -2.36 22.17 -9.18
N THR A 70 -1.06 22.29 -9.40
CA THR A 70 -0.44 23.12 -10.45
C THR A 70 0.20 22.34 -11.58
N VAL A 71 0.26 20.99 -11.49
CA VAL A 71 0.76 20.13 -12.58
C VAL A 71 0.09 20.47 -13.92
N ALA A 72 0.94 20.62 -14.93
CA ALA A 72 0.55 20.86 -16.31
C ALA A 72 0.16 19.55 -17.02
N PRO A 73 -0.76 19.57 -18.01
CA PRO A 73 -1.16 18.40 -18.79
C PRO A 73 0.03 17.68 -19.44
N GLU A 74 0.98 18.43 -19.99
CA GLU A 74 2.18 17.90 -20.66
C GLU A 74 2.98 17.02 -19.72
N ARG A 75 3.18 17.48 -18.48
CA ARG A 75 3.90 16.74 -17.46
C ARG A 75 3.18 15.45 -17.07
N ALA A 76 1.85 15.49 -17.01
CA ALA A 76 1.03 14.31 -16.74
C ALA A 76 1.17 13.25 -17.84
N PHE A 77 1.18 13.68 -19.12
CA PHE A 77 1.38 12.80 -20.26
C PHE A 77 2.80 12.21 -20.31
N GLU A 78 3.82 13.01 -20.02
CA GLU A 78 5.21 12.55 -19.91
C GLU A 78 5.36 11.42 -18.88
N LEU A 79 4.81 11.61 -17.69
CA LEU A 79 4.91 10.61 -16.60
C LEU A 79 4.23 9.28 -16.98
N LEU A 80 3.12 9.35 -17.72
CA LEU A 80 2.46 8.15 -18.25
C LEU A 80 3.28 7.49 -19.35
N ALA A 81 3.84 8.28 -20.28
CA ALA A 81 4.70 7.77 -21.34
C ALA A 81 5.97 7.09 -20.79
N GLU A 82 6.65 7.71 -19.81
CA GLU A 82 7.80 7.13 -19.10
C GLU A 82 7.44 5.76 -18.48
N LYS A 83 6.27 5.66 -17.86
CA LYS A 83 5.77 4.42 -17.25
C LYS A 83 5.45 3.34 -18.27
N ARG A 84 4.84 3.70 -19.41
CA ARG A 84 4.55 2.74 -20.49
C ARG A 84 5.84 2.22 -21.12
N ALA A 85 6.80 3.11 -21.39
CA ALA A 85 8.10 2.73 -21.94
C ALA A 85 8.88 1.80 -21.00
N LYS A 86 8.76 2.01 -19.68
CA LYS A 86 9.44 1.17 -18.68
C LYS A 86 8.86 -0.24 -18.54
N GLY A 87 7.62 -0.45 -19.00
CA GLY A 87 6.94 -1.75 -18.96
C GLY A 87 6.62 -2.24 -17.53
N PRO A 88 5.90 -3.37 -17.41
CA PRO A 88 5.59 -3.98 -16.12
C PRO A 88 6.88 -4.43 -15.44
N ALA A 89 7.10 -3.98 -14.20
CA ALA A 89 8.28 -4.39 -13.43
C ALA A 89 8.32 -5.92 -13.28
N PRO A 90 9.47 -6.57 -13.50
CA PRO A 90 9.57 -8.02 -13.39
C PRO A 90 9.19 -8.44 -11.97
N LYS A 91 8.28 -9.42 -11.88
CA LYS A 91 7.79 -9.93 -10.60
C LYS A 91 8.96 -10.59 -9.88
N ARG A 92 9.50 -9.91 -8.86
CA ARG A 92 10.62 -10.42 -8.08
C ARG A 92 10.16 -11.65 -7.30
N THR A 93 10.34 -12.84 -7.86
CA THR A 93 10.09 -14.09 -7.15
C THR A 93 11.17 -14.25 -6.09
N THR A 94 10.91 -13.78 -4.88
CA THR A 94 11.70 -14.22 -3.74
C THR A 94 11.38 -15.69 -3.53
N LYS A 95 12.27 -16.60 -3.97
CA LYS A 95 12.24 -17.99 -3.50
C LYS A 95 12.45 -17.94 -1.99
N ARG A 96 11.34 -17.98 -1.26
CA ARG A 96 11.35 -18.12 0.20
C ARG A 96 11.90 -19.52 0.48
N ALA A 97 13.16 -19.59 0.91
CA ALA A 97 13.71 -20.82 1.44
C ALA A 97 12.80 -21.29 2.59
N PRO A 98 12.43 -22.58 2.65
CA PRO A 98 11.62 -23.08 3.75
C PRO A 98 12.41 -22.85 5.03
N ALA A 99 11.82 -22.10 5.96
CA ALA A 99 12.40 -21.91 7.28
C ALA A 99 12.58 -23.29 7.92
N LYS A 100 13.83 -23.70 8.17
CA LYS A 100 14.10 -24.87 9.00
C LYS A 100 13.50 -24.56 10.37
N ARG A 101 12.47 -25.31 10.72
CA ARG A 101 11.79 -25.26 12.00
C ARG A 101 12.80 -25.72 13.05
N ALA A 102 13.41 -24.77 13.77
CA ALA A 102 14.19 -25.09 14.94
C ALA A 102 13.21 -25.63 16.00
N THR A 103 13.23 -26.93 16.22
CA THR A 103 12.57 -27.56 17.36
C THR A 103 13.24 -27.02 18.61
N THR A 104 12.54 -26.14 19.32
CA THR A 104 12.89 -25.73 20.68
C THR A 104 12.85 -26.97 21.56
N THR A 105 14.00 -27.59 21.81
CA THR A 105 14.15 -28.61 22.84
C THR A 105 13.72 -27.98 24.16
N LYS A 106 12.56 -28.40 24.69
CA LYS A 106 12.12 -28.09 26.04
C LYS A 106 13.23 -28.49 27.00
N ARG A 107 13.91 -27.51 27.60
CA ARG A 107 14.78 -27.74 28.75
C ARG A 107 13.86 -28.12 29.92
N ALA A 108 13.83 -29.40 30.24
CA ALA A 108 13.12 -29.91 31.41
C ALA A 108 13.75 -29.27 32.66
N THR A 109 12.96 -28.51 33.40
CA THR A 109 13.30 -28.03 34.74
C THR A 109 13.20 -29.21 35.70
N THR A 110 14.33 -29.76 36.15
CA THR A 110 14.37 -30.69 37.26
C THR A 110 13.96 -29.97 38.54
N LYS A 111 12.76 -30.30 39.02
CA LYS A 111 12.21 -29.96 40.32
C LYS A 111 13.10 -30.56 41.41
N ALA A 112 13.86 -29.74 42.14
CA ALA A 112 14.48 -30.14 43.39
C ALA A 112 13.42 -30.10 44.50
N ALA A 113 13.16 -31.26 45.11
CA ALA A 113 12.29 -31.40 46.27
C ALA A 113 13.00 -30.88 47.55
N PRO A 114 12.25 -30.35 48.53
CA PRO A 114 12.82 -29.94 49.81
C PRO A 114 13.15 -31.18 50.66
N LYS A 115 14.24 -31.13 51.42
CA LYS A 115 14.51 -32.09 52.49
C LYS A 115 14.72 -31.34 53.80
N ALA A 116 14.00 -31.83 54.81
CA ALA A 116 14.17 -31.76 56.27
C ALA A 116 14.30 -30.37 56.90
#